data_AF-A0A518HM75-F1
#
_entry.id   AF-A0A518HM75-F1
#
_cell.length_a   1.000
_cell.length_b   1.000
_cell.length_c   1.000
_cell.angle_alpha   90.00
_cell.angle_beta   90.00
_cell.angle_gamma   90.00
#
_symmetry.space_group_name_H-M   'P 1'
#
loop_
_entity.id
_entity.type
_entity.pdbx_description
1 polymer ?
#
loop_
_entity_poly.entity_id
_entity_poly.type
_entity_poly.pdbx_seq_one_letter_code
_entity_poly.pdbx_strand_id
1 'polypeptide(L)'
;MRSRVVVFVALLLLSWIVMTFTHELGHLIGGWASGATLVDADLAPWRMPYSLHGPDPHPLVTLWCGPLLGVLFPLAIAALIRRPSAWLVADFCLLANGIYLALAWLSGDRFLDTPRLLDAGAHPATIAVYCLLTISIGYLRFRKDCVRGLKAD
;
A
#
# COMPACT_ATOMS: atom_id res chain seq x y z
N MET A 1 21.30 -8.31 -20.82
CA MET A 1 21.30 -8.36 -19.34
C MET A 1 21.25 -6.97 -18.69
N ARG A 2 22.21 -6.07 -18.95
CA ARG A 2 22.25 -4.71 -18.35
C ARG A 2 20.96 -3.88 -18.52
N SER A 3 20.36 -3.87 -19.71
CA SER A 3 19.09 -3.16 -19.97
C SER A 3 17.89 -3.74 -19.18
N ARG A 4 17.80 -5.07 -19.04
CA ARG A 4 16.72 -5.72 -18.28
C ARG A 4 16.80 -5.39 -16.78
N VAL A 5 18.00 -5.38 -16.22
CA VAL A 5 18.22 -4.98 -14.82
C VAL A 5 17.81 -3.52 -14.60
N VAL A 6 18.17 -2.61 -15.52
CA VAL A 6 17.75 -1.20 -15.43
C VAL A 6 16.23 -1.07 -15.47
N VAL A 7 15.55 -1.76 -16.39
CA VAL A 7 14.08 -1.75 -16.46
C VAL A 7 13.46 -2.33 -15.19
N PHE A 8 14.01 -3.43 -14.66
CA PHE A 8 13.53 -4.04 -13.43
C PHE A 8 13.67 -3.10 -12.23
N VAL A 9 14.83 -2.47 -12.06
CA VAL A 9 15.06 -1.47 -11.00
C VAL A 9 14.11 -0.27 -11.17
N ALA A 10 13.93 0.22 -12.38
CA ALA A 10 12.98 1.30 -12.66
C ALA A 10 11.54 0.90 -12.30
N LEU A 11 11.14 -0.35 -12.57
CA LEU A 11 9.83 -0.87 -12.16
C LEU A 11 9.71 -1.00 -10.65
N LEU A 12 10.76 -1.36 -9.92
CA LEU A 12 10.73 -1.37 -8.45
C LEU A 12 10.56 0.02 -7.86
N LEU A 13 11.29 1.02 -8.39
CA LEU A 13 11.13 2.42 -7.98
C LEU A 13 9.72 2.93 -8.30
N LEU A 14 9.20 2.61 -9.48
CA LEU A 14 7.82 2.92 -9.84
C LEU A 14 6.82 2.23 -8.89
N SER A 15 7.08 0.97 -8.53
CA SER A 15 6.21 0.22 -7.61
C SER A 15 6.16 0.86 -6.23
N TRP A 16 7.29 1.35 -5.72
CA TRP A 16 7.35 2.12 -4.48
C TRP A 16 6.50 3.38 -4.56
N ILE A 17 6.71 4.20 -5.61
CA ILE A 17 5.94 5.44 -5.83
C ILE A 17 4.44 5.17 -5.90
N VAL A 18 4.03 4.16 -6.67
CA VAL A 18 2.63 3.78 -6.80
C VAL A 18 2.08 3.34 -5.45
N MET A 19 2.78 2.46 -4.73
CA MET A 19 2.34 1.97 -3.42
C MET A 19 2.09 3.12 -2.44
N THR A 20 3.09 3.99 -2.26
CA THR A 20 2.99 5.11 -1.31
C THR A 20 1.89 6.09 -1.71
N PHE A 21 1.76 6.36 -3.01
CA PHE A 21 0.78 7.32 -3.51
C PHE A 21 -0.65 6.79 -3.43
N THR A 22 -0.91 5.54 -3.84
CA THR A 22 -2.25 4.97 -3.81
C THR A 22 -2.71 4.66 -2.39
N HIS A 23 -1.77 4.31 -1.51
CA HIS A 23 -2.05 4.16 -0.08
C HIS A 23 -2.48 5.50 0.52
N GLU A 24 -1.68 6.54 0.38
CA GLU A 24 -2.00 7.84 0.99
C GLU A 24 -3.24 8.50 0.35
N LEU A 25 -3.39 8.38 -0.97
CA LEU A 25 -4.62 8.78 -1.65
C LEU A 25 -5.84 8.04 -1.12
N GLY A 26 -5.68 6.79 -0.69
CA GLY A 26 -6.73 6.02 -0.05
C GLY A 26 -7.21 6.68 1.25
N HIS A 27 -6.29 7.14 2.10
CA HIS A 27 -6.66 7.90 3.31
C HIS A 27 -7.39 9.20 2.97
N LEU A 28 -6.91 9.96 1.98
CA LEU A 28 -7.57 11.19 1.54
C LEU A 28 -9.00 10.95 1.05
N ILE A 29 -9.21 9.91 0.24
CA ILE A 29 -10.54 9.53 -0.26
C ILE A 29 -11.43 9.08 0.89
N GLY A 30 -10.91 8.24 1.80
CA GLY A 30 -11.65 7.73 2.94
C GLY A 30 -12.07 8.84 3.91
N GLY A 31 -11.16 9.75 4.22
CA GLY A 31 -11.41 10.91 5.08
C GLY A 31 -12.41 11.88 4.46
N TRP A 32 -12.24 12.22 3.18
CA TRP A 32 -13.21 13.07 2.50
C TRP A 32 -14.61 12.43 2.44
N ALA A 33 -14.69 11.14 2.13
CA ALA A 33 -15.96 10.42 2.04
C ALA A 33 -16.64 10.22 3.40
N SER A 34 -15.87 10.17 4.48
CA SER A 34 -16.40 10.05 5.85
C SER A 34 -16.76 11.39 6.49
N GLY A 35 -16.41 12.52 5.86
CA GLY A 35 -16.65 13.86 6.38
C GLY A 35 -15.54 14.37 7.30
N ALA A 36 -14.36 13.75 7.26
CA ALA A 36 -13.17 14.25 7.93
C ALA A 36 -12.63 15.53 7.26
N THR A 37 -12.10 16.45 8.05
CA THR A 37 -11.45 17.67 7.53
C THR A 37 -9.97 17.43 7.34
N LEU A 38 -9.45 17.60 6.12
CA LEU A 38 -8.02 17.51 5.85
C LEU A 38 -7.29 18.71 6.48
N VAL A 39 -6.30 18.42 7.33
CA VAL A 39 -5.46 19.43 7.99
C VAL A 39 -4.17 19.64 7.23
N ASP A 40 -3.48 18.55 6.92
CA ASP A 40 -2.21 18.56 6.21
C ASP A 40 -2.00 17.22 5.48
N ALA A 41 -1.29 17.25 4.35
CA ALA A 41 -0.95 16.05 3.61
C ALA A 41 0.33 16.21 2.81
N ASP A 42 1.07 15.11 2.74
CA ASP A 42 2.31 15.01 2.01
C ASP A 42 2.37 13.69 1.25
N LEU A 43 2.37 13.80 -0.08
CA LEU A 43 2.35 12.66 -1.00
C LEU A 43 3.73 12.33 -1.57
N ALA A 44 4.78 12.99 -1.08
CA ALA A 44 6.13 12.82 -1.61
C ALA A 44 6.69 11.42 -1.27
N PRO A 45 6.95 10.55 -2.26
CA PRO A 45 7.29 9.14 -2.02
C PRO A 45 8.71 8.92 -1.48
N TRP A 46 9.58 9.95 -1.51
CA TRP A 46 10.96 9.88 -1.00
C TRP A 46 11.08 10.16 0.50
N ARG A 47 9.99 10.57 1.15
CA ARG A 47 9.83 10.62 2.60
C ARG A 47 8.60 9.81 2.96
N MET A 48 8.38 9.56 4.25
CA MET A 48 7.18 8.84 4.68
C MET A 48 5.96 9.73 4.39
N PRO A 49 5.08 9.34 3.45
CA PRO A 49 3.87 10.10 3.16
C PRO A 49 2.94 10.08 4.37
N TYR A 50 2.10 11.10 4.48
CA TYR A 50 1.10 11.17 5.52
C TYR A 50 -0.10 12.03 5.10
N SER A 51 -1.25 11.75 5.72
CA SER A 51 -2.39 12.65 5.76
C SER A 51 -2.94 12.75 7.17
N LEU A 52 -3.14 13.99 7.59
CA LEU A 52 -3.68 14.35 8.89
C LEU A 52 -5.08 14.88 8.68
N HIS A 53 -6.04 14.24 9.34
CA HIS A 53 -7.44 14.62 9.32
C HIS A 53 -7.88 15.01 10.73
N GLY A 54 -8.64 16.10 10.86
CA GLY A 54 -9.10 16.62 12.15
C GLY A 54 -10.12 17.76 11.99
N PRO A 55 -11.35 17.61 12.52
CA PRO A 55 -11.93 16.41 13.14
C PRO A 55 -12.19 15.29 12.12
N ASP A 56 -12.13 14.03 12.57
CA ASP A 56 -12.48 12.84 11.79
C ASP A 56 -13.62 12.07 12.51
N PRO A 57 -14.85 12.08 11.96
CA PRO A 57 -15.99 11.41 12.59
C PRO A 57 -15.92 9.87 12.47
N HIS A 58 -15.17 9.33 11.50
CA HIS A 58 -15.07 7.89 11.25
C HIS A 58 -13.63 7.48 10.94
N PRO A 59 -12.72 7.55 11.93
CA PRO A 59 -11.30 7.31 11.72
C PRO A 59 -10.98 5.91 11.19
N LEU A 60 -11.79 4.91 11.53
CA LEU A 60 -11.62 3.56 10.97
C LEU A 60 -11.82 3.53 9.45
N VAL A 61 -12.76 4.30 8.90
CA VAL A 61 -12.99 4.38 7.46
C VAL A 61 -11.78 5.03 6.80
N THR A 62 -11.37 6.20 7.30
CA THR A 62 -10.20 6.92 6.81
C THR A 62 -8.94 6.04 6.82
N LEU A 63 -8.66 5.38 7.95
CA LEU A 63 -7.47 4.56 8.12
C LEU A 63 -7.50 3.27 7.31
N TRP A 64 -8.65 2.60 7.15
CA TRP A 64 -8.71 1.39 6.32
C TRP A 64 -8.67 1.69 4.83
N CYS A 65 -9.21 2.84 4.39
CA CYS A 65 -9.21 3.19 2.98
C CYS A 65 -7.79 3.30 2.39
N GLY A 66 -6.79 3.69 3.19
CA GLY A 66 -5.39 3.72 2.78
C GLY A 66 -4.88 2.37 2.25
N PRO A 67 -4.74 1.35 3.10
CA PRO A 67 -4.32 0.01 2.70
C PRO A 67 -5.30 -0.69 1.75
N LEU A 68 -6.61 -0.45 1.85
CA LEU A 68 -7.57 -1.07 0.93
C LEU A 68 -7.44 -0.53 -0.50
N LEU A 69 -7.48 0.80 -0.68
CA LEU A 69 -7.34 1.40 -2.01
C LEU A 69 -5.90 1.29 -2.52
N GLY A 70 -4.91 1.33 -1.62
CA GLY A 70 -3.50 1.07 -1.89
C GLY A 70 -3.25 -0.30 -2.56
N VAL A 71 -4.14 -1.27 -2.36
CA VAL A 71 -4.08 -2.60 -2.99
C VAL A 71 -5.07 -2.75 -4.14
N LEU A 72 -6.33 -2.39 -3.94
CA LEU A 72 -7.40 -2.62 -4.92
C LEU A 72 -7.18 -1.81 -6.20
N PHE A 73 -6.71 -0.57 -6.09
CA PHE A 73 -6.50 0.29 -7.25
C PHE A 73 -5.37 -0.23 -8.16
N PRO A 74 -4.14 -0.52 -7.67
CA PRO A 74 -3.10 -1.12 -8.51
C PRO A 74 -3.52 -2.46 -9.15
N LEU A 75 -4.23 -3.32 -8.41
CA LEU A 75 -4.74 -4.59 -8.94
C LEU A 75 -5.75 -4.38 -10.08
N ALA A 76 -6.68 -3.44 -9.93
CA ALA A 76 -7.66 -3.11 -10.97
C ALA A 76 -6.97 -2.56 -12.23
N ILE A 77 -5.99 -1.66 -12.07
CA ILE A 77 -5.20 -1.13 -13.18
C ILE A 77 -4.40 -2.23 -13.88
N ALA A 78 -3.76 -3.14 -13.13
CA ALA A 78 -3.05 -4.27 -13.71
C ALA A 78 -3.99 -5.23 -14.46
N ALA A 79 -5.20 -5.45 -13.95
CA ALA A 79 -6.22 -6.27 -14.62
C ALA A 79 -6.75 -5.64 -15.92
N LEU A 80 -6.79 -4.31 -15.98
CA LEU A 80 -7.18 -3.56 -17.18
C LEU A 80 -6.07 -3.53 -18.24
N ILE A 81 -4.83 -3.24 -17.81
CA ILE A 81 -3.67 -3.14 -18.71
C ILE A 81 -3.19 -4.52 -19.18
N ARG A 82 -3.30 -5.55 -18.33
CA ARG A 82 -2.91 -6.95 -18.60
C ARG A 82 -1.46 -7.16 -19.04
N ARG A 83 -0.55 -6.24 -18.69
CA ARG A 83 0.88 -6.35 -18.99
C ARG A 83 1.65 -6.89 -17.78
N PRO A 84 2.69 -7.74 -17.97
CA PRO A 84 3.47 -8.29 -16.86
C PRO A 84 4.10 -7.23 -15.96
N SER A 85 4.52 -6.08 -16.52
CA SER A 85 5.06 -4.97 -15.74
C SER A 85 4.03 -4.33 -14.80
N ALA A 86 2.76 -4.26 -15.21
CA ALA A 86 1.69 -3.72 -14.38
C ALA A 86 1.34 -4.68 -13.23
N TRP A 87 1.36 -5.99 -13.49
CA TRP A 87 1.20 -7.00 -12.44
C TRP A 87 2.33 -6.97 -11.42
N LEU A 88 3.58 -6.79 -11.85
CA LEU A 88 4.72 -6.62 -10.93
C LEU A 88 4.49 -5.45 -9.96
N VAL A 89 4.05 -4.30 -10.48
CA VAL A 89 3.73 -3.12 -9.66
C VAL A 89 2.59 -3.41 -8.69
N ALA A 90 1.51 -4.03 -9.16
CA ALA A 90 0.36 -4.32 -8.31
C ALA A 90 0.65 -5.37 -7.23
N ASP A 91 1.41 -6.41 -7.57
CA ASP A 91 1.80 -7.47 -6.64
C ASP A 91 2.83 -6.96 -5.61
N PHE A 92 3.68 -6.00 -5.99
CA PHE A 92 4.49 -5.23 -5.03
C PHE A 92 3.61 -4.43 -4.08
N CYS A 93 2.63 -3.67 -4.58
CA CYS A 93 1.73 -2.87 -3.75
C CYS A 93 0.97 -3.76 -2.76
N LEU A 94 0.44 -4.90 -3.22
CA LEU A 94 -0.23 -5.90 -2.38
C LEU A 94 0.68 -6.35 -1.22
N LEU A 95 1.90 -6.76 -1.53
CA LEU A 95 2.87 -7.23 -0.52
C LEU A 95 3.27 -6.10 0.44
N ALA A 96 3.63 -4.94 -0.10
CA ALA A 96 4.17 -3.82 0.65
C ALA A 96 3.15 -3.21 1.61
N ASN A 97 1.86 -3.12 1.24
CA ASN A 97 0.81 -2.67 2.16
C ASN A 97 0.67 -3.60 3.38
N GLY A 98 0.70 -4.92 3.15
CA GLY A 98 0.67 -5.90 4.24
C GLY A 98 1.89 -5.82 5.15
N ILE A 99 3.08 -5.75 4.56
CA ILE A 99 4.34 -5.61 5.32
C ILE A 99 4.35 -4.30 6.11
N TYR A 100 3.89 -3.20 5.52
CA TYR A 100 3.82 -1.90 6.18
C TYR A 100 2.97 -1.96 7.46
N LEU A 101 1.75 -2.50 7.40
CA LEU A 101 0.92 -2.65 8.59
C LEU A 101 1.57 -3.59 9.62
N ALA A 102 2.16 -4.70 9.20
CA ALA A 102 2.85 -5.61 10.11
C ALA A 102 4.05 -4.93 10.83
N LEU A 103 4.85 -4.15 10.09
CA LEU A 103 5.96 -3.39 10.68
C LEU A 103 5.48 -2.23 11.55
N ALA A 104 4.38 -1.57 11.18
CA ALA A 104 3.73 -0.56 12.01
C ALA A 104 3.25 -1.15 13.34
N TRP A 105 2.72 -2.38 13.33
CA TRP A 105 2.38 -3.12 14.55
C TRP A 105 3.62 -3.34 15.41
N LEU A 106 4.67 -3.91 14.83
CA LEU A 106 5.88 -4.30 15.57
C LEU A 106 6.65 -3.10 16.14
N SER A 107 6.68 -1.98 15.41
CA SER A 107 7.34 -0.75 15.85
C SER A 107 6.54 -0.02 16.93
N GLY A 108 5.21 -0.09 16.89
CA GLY A 108 4.34 0.59 17.84
C GLY A 108 4.39 2.13 17.74
N ASP A 109 4.91 2.68 16.64
CA ASP A 109 4.95 4.13 16.44
C ASP A 109 3.53 4.67 16.22
N ARG A 110 3.08 5.51 17.15
CA ARG A 110 1.74 6.12 17.20
C ARG A 110 1.32 6.85 15.91
N PHE A 111 2.26 7.25 15.07
CA PHE A 111 1.95 7.94 13.81
C PHE A 111 1.67 6.99 12.65
N LEU A 112 2.02 5.71 12.79
CA LEU A 112 1.76 4.70 11.78
C LEU A 112 0.35 4.14 11.87
N ASP A 113 -0.12 3.57 10.75
CA ASP A 113 -1.50 3.14 10.58
C ASP A 113 -1.97 2.14 11.61
N THR A 114 -1.16 1.15 11.95
CA THR A 114 -1.62 0.04 12.81
C THR A 114 -1.90 0.51 14.23
N PRO A 115 -0.99 1.25 14.91
CA PRO A 115 -1.31 1.89 16.18
C PRO A 115 -2.55 2.81 16.08
N ARG A 116 -2.66 3.64 15.03
CA ARG A 116 -3.83 4.51 14.83
C ARG A 116 -5.13 3.73 14.63
N LEU A 117 -5.09 2.59 13.93
CA LEU A 117 -6.23 1.69 13.73
C LEU A 117 -6.67 1.09 15.07
N LEU A 118 -5.73 0.61 15.87
CA LEU A 118 -6.01 0.07 17.21
C LEU A 118 -6.59 1.13 18.13
N ASP A 119 -6.03 2.35 18.13
CA ASP A 119 -6.52 3.49 18.91
C ASP A 119 -7.93 3.93 18.46
N ALA A 120 -8.23 3.80 17.16
CA ALA A 120 -9.56 4.04 16.60
C ALA A 120 -10.56 2.87 16.86
N GLY A 121 -10.14 1.81 17.54
CA GLY A 121 -10.99 0.68 17.94
C GLY A 121 -11.05 -0.48 16.94
N ALA A 122 -10.11 -0.59 16.01
CA ALA A 122 -10.03 -1.74 15.10
C ALA A 122 -9.72 -3.02 15.88
N HIS A 123 -10.44 -4.10 15.57
CA HIS A 123 -10.17 -5.39 16.19
C HIS A 123 -8.82 -5.96 15.70
N PRO A 124 -7.86 -6.33 16.57
CA PRO A 124 -6.51 -6.77 16.16
C PRO A 124 -6.53 -7.91 15.12
N ALA A 125 -7.51 -8.81 15.20
CA ALA A 125 -7.67 -9.90 14.25
C ALA A 125 -7.94 -9.44 12.80
N THR A 126 -8.62 -8.31 12.57
CA THR A 126 -8.88 -7.83 11.20
C THR A 126 -7.60 -7.35 10.54
N ILE A 127 -6.75 -6.66 11.30
CA ILE A 127 -5.41 -6.23 10.89
C ILE A 127 -4.53 -7.45 10.63
N ALA A 128 -4.54 -8.44 11.52
CA ALA A 128 -3.76 -9.68 11.35
C ALA A 128 -4.20 -10.46 10.10
N VAL A 129 -5.50 -10.61 9.85
CA VAL A 129 -6.04 -11.27 8.66
C VAL A 129 -5.64 -10.51 7.39
N TYR A 130 -5.76 -9.17 7.39
CA TYR A 130 -5.33 -8.34 6.27
C TYR A 130 -3.83 -8.57 5.97
N CYS A 131 -2.96 -8.49 6.98
CA CYS A 131 -1.53 -8.72 6.83
C CYS A 131 -1.24 -10.13 6.30
N LEU A 132 -1.83 -11.17 6.89
CA LEU A 132 -1.61 -12.55 6.48
C LEU A 132 -2.01 -12.78 5.02
N LEU A 133 -3.18 -12.28 4.60
CA LEU A 133 -3.66 -12.45 3.23
C LEU A 133 -2.78 -11.69 2.22
N THR A 134 -2.53 -10.41 2.48
CA THR A 134 -1.78 -9.54 1.57
C THR A 134 -0.31 -9.95 1.46
N ILE A 135 0.34 -10.30 2.57
CA ILE A 135 1.72 -10.79 2.56
C ILE A 135 1.82 -12.14 1.87
N SER A 136 0.95 -13.10 2.20
CA SER A 136 1.03 -14.46 1.62
C SER A 136 0.79 -14.44 0.12
N ILE A 137 -0.28 -13.78 -0.32
CA ILE A 137 -0.63 -13.70 -1.75
C ILE A 137 0.37 -12.82 -2.50
N GLY A 138 0.71 -11.66 -1.93
CA GLY A 138 1.67 -10.71 -2.50
C GLY A 138 3.05 -11.33 -2.69
N TYR A 139 3.58 -12.03 -1.68
CA TYR A 139 4.88 -12.68 -1.76
C TYR A 139 4.94 -13.73 -2.88
N LEU A 140 3.94 -14.62 -2.95
CA LEU A 140 3.91 -15.70 -3.95
C LEU A 140 3.87 -15.13 -5.37
N ARG A 141 3.05 -14.10 -5.60
CA ARG A 141 2.86 -13.49 -6.92
C ARG A 141 4.04 -12.60 -7.31
N PHE A 142 4.45 -11.70 -6.42
CA PHE A 142 5.57 -10.79 -6.65
C PHE A 142 6.88 -11.56 -6.89
N ARG A 143 7.14 -12.63 -6.13
CA ARG A 143 8.30 -13.51 -6.38
C ARG A 143 8.27 -14.10 -7.79
N LYS A 144 7.11 -14.56 -8.27
CA LYS A 144 6.96 -15.10 -9.63
C LYS A 144 7.26 -14.03 -10.68
N ASP A 145 6.82 -12.81 -10.45
CA ASP A 145 7.07 -11.68 -11.34
C ASP A 145 8.53 -11.25 -11.35
N CYS A 146 9.22 -11.24 -10.20
CA CYS A 146 10.66 -10.99 -10.14
C CYS A 146 11.45 -12.04 -10.93
N VAL A 147 11.11 -13.32 -10.75
CA VAL A 147 11.76 -14.41 -11.49
C VAL A 147 11.53 -14.27 -12.99
N ARG A 148 10.31 -13.90 -13.41
CA ARG A 148 10.00 -13.66 -14.83
C ARG A 148 10.74 -12.44 -15.39
N GLY A 149 10.82 -11.34 -14.65
CA GLY A 149 11.47 -10.10 -15.08
C GLY A 149 12.99 -10.21 -15.22
N LEU A 150 13.61 -11.11 -14.44
CA LEU A 150 15.08 -11.29 -14.41
C LEU A 150 15.60 -12.46 -15.23
N LYS A 151 14.77 -13.43 -15.61
CA LYS A 151 15.19 -14.53 -16.51
C LYS A 151 15.50 -14.00 -17.91
N ALA A 152 16.59 -14.49 -18.50
CA ALA A 152 16.82 -14.47 -19.94
C ALA A 152 16.00 -15.61 -20.56
N ASP A 153 15.36 -15.37 -21.70
CA ASP A 153 14.85 -16.46 -22.53
C ASP A 153 16.06 -17.17 -23.17
#